data_AF-A0A1I7G8Q6-F1
#
_entry.id   AF-A0A1I7G8Q6-F1
#
_cell.length_a   1.000
_cell.length_b   1.000
_cell.length_c   1.000
_cell.angle_alpha   90.00
_cell.angle_beta   90.00
_cell.angle_gamma   90.00
#
_symmetry.space_group_name_H-M   'P 1'
#
loop_
_entity.id
_entity.type
_entity.pdbx_description
1 polymer ?
#
loop_
_entity_poly.entity_id
_entity_poly.type
_entity_poly.pdbx_seq_one_letter_code
_entity_poly.pdbx_strand_id
1 'polypeptide(L)' 'MSEAFRCIIKSERSKCYIGKDYNGKKYKIIKNEYIKCKVGDDFYFYANIKRGLLMDTLEPISDEMAGVKV' A
#
# COMPACT_ATOMS: atom_id res chain seq x y z
N MET A 1 -3.03 -12.27 -6.27
CA MET A 1 -4.37 -11.65 -6.29
C MET A 1 -4.19 -10.25 -5.78
N SER A 2 -4.70 -9.28 -6.55
CA SER A 2 -4.74 -7.87 -6.17
C SER A 2 -5.86 -7.68 -5.15
N GLU A 3 -5.56 -6.98 -4.06
CA GLU A 3 -6.52 -6.69 -3.00
C GLU A 3 -6.56 -5.18 -2.78
N ALA A 4 -7.70 -4.68 -2.32
CA ALA A 4 -7.84 -3.30 -1.90
C ALA A 4 -7.33 -3.12 -0.47
N PHE A 5 -6.53 -2.08 -0.25
CA PHE A 5 -5.99 -1.72 1.04
C PHE A 5 -6.34 -0.28 1.36
N ARG A 6 -6.64 -0.02 2.63
CA ARG A 6 -6.71 1.33 3.19
C ARG A 6 -5.70 1.44 4.32
N CYS A 7 -4.76 2.36 4.19
CA CYS A 7 -3.66 2.51 5.14
C CYS A 7 -3.47 3.98 5.50
N ILE A 8 -3.19 4.23 6.77
CA ILE A 8 -2.67 5.51 7.23
C ILE A 8 -1.15 5.47 7.13
N ILE A 9 -0.56 6.38 6.37
CA ILE A 9 0.89 6.47 6.21
C ILE A 9 1.52 7.00 7.49
N LYS A 10 2.41 6.21 8.10
CA LYS A 10 3.07 6.53 9.37
C LYS A 10 4.50 7.00 9.20
N SER A 11 5.17 6.59 8.14
CA SER A 11 6.56 6.97 7.87
C SER A 11 6.84 6.87 6.38
N GLU A 12 7.70 7.75 5.89
CA GLU A 12 8.21 7.76 4.53
C GLU A 12 9.71 7.44 4.55
N ARG A 13 10.13 6.52 3.68
CA ARG A 13 11.54 6.18 3.43
C ARG A 13 11.85 6.43 1.95
N SER A 14 13.12 6.34 1.56
CA SER A 14 13.55 6.57 0.17
C SER A 14 12.79 5.72 -0.86
N LYS A 15 12.64 4.42 -0.62
CA LYS A 15 12.03 3.46 -1.57
C LYS A 15 10.64 2.93 -1.19
N CYS A 16 10.13 3.29 -0.01
CA CYS A 16 8.85 2.77 0.48
C CYS A 16 8.21 3.72 1.49
N TYR A 17 6.91 3.54 1.70
CA TYR A 17 6.20 4.05 2.87
C TYR A 17 6.00 2.92 3.88
N ILE A 18 5.76 3.29 5.14
CA ILE A 18 5.24 2.39 6.16
C ILE A 18 3.81 2.82 6.45
N GLY A 19 2.86 1.97 6.07
CA GLY A 19 1.43 2.15 6.34
C GLY A 19 0.98 1.31 7.52
N LYS A 20 -0.12 1.72 8.15
CA LYS A 20 -0.82 0.95 9.18
C LYS A 20 -2.31 0.92 8.82
N ASP A 21 -2.92 -0.26 8.81
CA ASP A 21 -4.37 -0.38 8.64
C ASP A 21 -5.11 -0.04 9.95
N TYR A 22 -6.44 -0.12 9.91
CA TYR A 22 -7.30 0.18 11.05
C TYR A 22 -7.27 -0.88 12.16
N ASN A 23 -6.89 -2.13 11.83
CA ASN A 23 -6.67 -3.21 12.81
C ASN A 23 -5.28 -3.11 13.47
N GLY A 24 -4.45 -2.21 12.96
CA GLY A 24 -3.13 -1.90 13.42
C GLY A 24 -2.01 -2.74 12.86
N LYS A 25 -2.29 -3.56 11.84
CA LYS A 25 -1.28 -4.26 11.06
C LYS A 25 -0.48 -3.25 10.24
N LYS A 26 0.84 -3.44 10.24
CA LYS A 26 1.78 -2.58 9.50
C LYS A 26 2.15 -3.23 8.18
N TYR A 27 2.37 -2.38 7.18
CA TYR A 27 2.74 -2.77 5.83
C TYR A 27 3.90 -1.94 5.33
N LYS A 28 4.78 -2.57 4.56
CA LYS A 28 5.77 -1.87 3.73
C LYS A 28 5.15 -1.63 2.36
N ILE A 29 4.92 -0.38 1.99
CA ILE A 29 4.30 -0.02 0.71
C ILE A 29 5.38 0.47 -0.24
N ILE A 30 5.61 -0.21 -1.35
CA ILE A 30 6.64 0.16 -2.32
C ILE A 30 6.24 1.45 -3.04
N LYS A 31 7.20 2.38 -3.20
CA LYS A 31 6.97 3.59 -3.99
C LYS A 31 7.07 3.26 -5.47
N ASN A 32 6.04 3.60 -6.23
CA ASN A 32 6.00 3.55 -7.68
C ASN A 32 5.07 4.64 -8.21
N GLU A 33 4.80 4.64 -9.51
CA GLU A 33 3.94 5.62 -10.17
C GLU A 33 2.47 5.59 -9.71
N TYR A 34 2.00 4.47 -9.16
CA TYR A 34 0.62 4.26 -8.71
C TYR A 34 0.37 4.74 -7.27
N ILE A 35 1.39 5.28 -6.59
CA ILE A 35 1.22 5.79 -5.24
C ILE A 35 2.03 7.06 -4.97
N LYS A 36 1.35 8.10 -4.50
CA LYS A 36 1.97 9.33 -4.02
C LYS A 36 1.24 9.82 -2.77
N CYS A 37 1.89 9.66 -1.63
CA CYS A 37 1.32 9.98 -0.33
C CYS A 37 2.35 10.73 0.52
N LYS A 38 1.87 11.39 1.56
CA LYS A 38 2.65 12.00 2.64
C LYS A 38 2.35 11.31 3.97
N VAL A 39 3.22 11.51 4.95
CA VAL A 39 2.97 11.03 6.32
C VAL A 39 1.71 11.69 6.87
N GLY A 40 0.81 10.87 7.44
CA GLY A 40 -0.49 11.30 7.94
C GLY A 40 -1.65 10.99 6.99
N ASP A 41 -1.38 10.80 5.69
CA ASP A 41 -2.44 10.51 4.72
C ASP A 41 -3.12 9.18 5.02
N ASP A 42 -4.44 9.18 4.94
CA ASP A 42 -5.27 7.98 4.88
C ASP A 42 -5.60 7.70 3.42
N PHE A 43 -5.04 6.61 2.88
CA PHE A 43 -5.06 6.34 1.45
C PHE A 43 -5.64 4.98 1.14
N TYR A 44 -6.51 4.93 0.13
CA TYR A 44 -7.10 3.71 -0.41
C TYR A 44 -6.46 3.38 -1.76
N PHE A 45 -6.01 2.15 -1.94
CA PHE A 45 -5.30 1.72 -3.15
C PHE A 45 -5.38 0.22 -3.36
N TYR A 46 -5.21 -0.23 -4.60
CA TYR A 46 -5.02 -1.63 -4.93
C TYR A 46 -3.55 -2.00 -4.88
N ALA A 47 -3.25 -3.19 -4.37
CA ALA A 47 -1.89 -3.69 -4.34
C ALA A 47 -1.81 -5.21 -4.46
N ASN A 48 -0.66 -5.67 -4.96
CA ASN A 48 -0.23 -7.05 -4.77
C ASN A 48 0.43 -7.19 -3.40
N ILE A 49 -0.01 -8.18 -2.62
CA ILE A 49 0.58 -8.49 -1.33
C ILE A 49 1.64 -9.58 -1.45
N LYS A 50 2.85 -9.28 -0.96
CA LYS A 50 3.92 -10.25 -0.75
C LYS A 50 4.06 -10.50 0.74
N ARG A 51 3.68 -11.70 1.18
CA ARG A 51 3.74 -12.09 2.60
C ARG A 51 5.19 -12.17 3.08
N GLY A 52 5.48 -11.48 4.17
CA GLY A 52 6.80 -11.46 4.80
C GLY A 52 6.77 -12.11 6.18
N LEU A 53 7.93 -12.46 6.70
CA LEU A 53 8.03 -13.06 8.05
C LEU A 53 7.67 -12.07 9.16
N LEU A 54 8.04 -10.79 8.99
CA LEU A 54 7.85 -9.73 10.00
C LEU A 54 6.83 -8.67 9.58
N MET A 55 6.73 -8.41 8.27
CA MET A 55 5.88 -7.37 7.72
C MET A 55 5.59 -7.69 6.25
N ASP A 56 4.32 -7.60 5.89
CA ASP A 56 3.89 -7.80 4.51
C ASP A 56 4.28 -6.58 3.65
N THR A 57 4.63 -6.85 2.41
CA THR A 57 4.95 -5.82 1.42
C THR A 57 3.78 -5.66 0.46
N LEU A 58 3.35 -4.41 0.27
CA LEU A 58 2.32 -4.03 -0.68
C LEU A 58 2.99 -3.33 -1.86
N GLU A 59 2.76 -3.84 -3.06
CA GLU A 59 3.16 -3.22 -4.32
C GLU A 59 1.93 -2.62 -4.98
N PRO A 60 1.77 -1.28 -4.96
CA PRO A 60 0.60 -0.62 -5.54
C PRO A 60 0.49 -0.86 -7.04
N ILE A 61 -0.74 -0.96 -7.53
CA ILE A 61 -1.05 -1.19 -8.95
C ILE A 61 -2.17 -0.24 -9.40
N SER A 62 -2.38 -0.14 -10.72
CA SER A 62 -3.51 0.63 -11.27
C SER A 62 -4.86 -0.09 -11.09
N ASP A 63 -5.94 0.67 -11.23
CA ASP A 63 -7.32 0.15 -11.20
C ASP A 63 -7.57 -0.87 -12.32
N GLU A 64 -7.03 -0.63 -13.52
CA GLU A 64 -7.10 -1.56 -14.66
C GLU A 64 -6.41 -2.89 -14.34
N MET A 65 -5.22 -2.85 -13.73
CA MET A 65 -4.49 -4.06 -13.28
C MET A 65 -5.23 -4.78 -12.16
N ALA A 66 -6.01 -4.06 -11.35
CA ALA A 66 -6.89 -4.63 -10.36
C ALA A 66 -8.17 -5.26 -10.96
N GLY A 67 -8.40 -5.11 -12.27
CA GLY A 67 -9.58 -5.63 -12.97
C GLY A 67 -10.83 -4.76 -12.78
N VAL A 68 -10.67 -3.53 -12.30
CA VAL A 68 -11.77 -2.56 -12.17
C VAL A 68 -12.05 -2.00 -13.56
N LYS A 69 -13.26 -2.23 -14.08
CA LYS A 69 -13.75 -1.55 -15.29
C LYS A 69 -14.20 -0.15 -14.89
N VAL A 70 -13.43 0.86 -15.27
CA VAL A 70 -13.84 2.28 -15.23
C VAL A 70 -14.91 2.57 -16.27
#